data_AF-A0A521YEL4-F1
#
_entry.id   AF-A0A521YEL4-F1
#
_cell.length_a   1.000
_cell.length_b   1.000
_cell.length_c   1.000
_cell.angle_alpha   90.00
_cell.angle_beta   90.00
_cell.angle_gamma   90.00
#
_symmetry.space_group_name_H-M   'P 1'
#
loop_
_entity.id
_entity.type
_entity.pdbx_description
1 polymer ?
#
loop_
_entity_poly.entity_id
_entity_poly.type
_entity_poly.pdbx_seq_one_letter_code
_entity_poly.pdbx_strand_id
1 'polypeptide(L)'
;RSPLTFDNVISAEVAKAKGIASAVAGQADILVVPNLETGNILAKQLEYLAEARNAGLVLGGRVPVLMSHINDTHLSTISCALALLSNDYSKGEGHESKLV
;
A
#
# COMPACT_ATOMS: atom_id res chain seq x y z
N ARG A 1 -16.27 -16.31 -9.82
CA ARG A 1 -16.11 -15.05 -9.05
C ARG A 1 -15.71 -13.97 -10.04
N SER A 2 -16.38 -12.82 -10.03
CA SER A 2 -15.97 -11.69 -10.89
C SER A 2 -14.61 -11.17 -10.43
N PRO A 3 -13.71 -10.75 -11.34
CA PRO A 3 -12.46 -10.10 -10.96
C PRO A 3 -12.73 -8.86 -10.10
N LEU A 4 -11.91 -8.67 -9.07
CA LEU A 4 -11.89 -7.43 -8.31
C LEU A 4 -11.23 -6.36 -9.20
N THR A 5 -12.02 -5.40 -9.65
CA THR A 5 -11.57 -4.28 -10.47
C THR A 5 -11.32 -3.08 -9.57
N PHE A 6 -10.41 -2.21 -9.97
CA PHE A 6 -10.00 -1.06 -9.16
C PHE A 6 -11.19 -0.28 -8.58
N ASP A 7 -12.16 0.08 -9.41
CA ASP A 7 -13.36 0.82 -9.02
C ASP A 7 -14.24 0.10 -7.99
N ASN A 8 -14.34 -1.23 -8.06
CA ASN A 8 -15.17 -2.01 -7.15
C ASN A 8 -14.48 -2.33 -5.81
N VAL A 9 -13.16 -2.17 -5.70
CA VAL A 9 -12.44 -2.32 -4.45
C VAL A 9 -12.28 -1.00 -3.68
N ILE A 10 -12.38 0.14 -4.34
CA ILE A 10 -12.28 1.47 -3.69
C ILE A 10 -13.62 2.17 -3.44
N SER A 11 -14.72 1.73 -4.09
CA SER A 11 -16.04 2.35 -3.92
C SER A 11 -17.10 1.33 -3.51
N ALA A 12 -17.63 1.49 -2.30
CA ALA A 12 -18.75 0.69 -1.79
C ALA A 12 -20.02 0.86 -2.64
N GLU A 13 -20.25 2.06 -3.19
CA GLU A 13 -21.38 2.34 -4.08
C GLU A 13 -21.29 1.51 -5.37
N VAL A 14 -20.13 1.52 -6.03
CA VAL A 14 -19.90 0.76 -7.26
C VAL A 14 -19.94 -0.74 -7.00
N ALA A 15 -19.35 -1.20 -5.89
CA ALA A 15 -19.40 -2.59 -5.47
C ALA A 15 -20.84 -3.09 -5.28
N LYS A 16 -21.68 -2.30 -4.59
CA LYS A 16 -23.10 -2.61 -4.37
C LYS A 16 -23.88 -2.63 -5.67
N ALA A 17 -23.69 -1.63 -6.53
CA ALA A 17 -24.36 -1.54 -7.83
C ALA A 17 -24.03 -2.74 -8.74
N LYS A 18 -22.79 -3.26 -8.67
CA LYS A 18 -22.33 -4.42 -9.44
C LYS A 18 -22.57 -5.77 -8.75
N GLY A 19 -23.16 -5.79 -7.54
CA GLY A 19 -23.41 -7.02 -6.78
C GLY A 19 -22.14 -7.80 -6.41
N ILE A 20 -21.03 -7.10 -6.18
CA ILE A 20 -19.74 -7.73 -5.87
C ILE A 20 -19.73 -8.21 -4.43
N ALA A 21 -19.75 -9.54 -4.24
CA ALA A 21 -19.60 -10.17 -2.93
C ALA A 21 -18.11 -10.49 -2.66
N SER A 22 -17.44 -9.63 -1.89
CA SER A 22 -16.05 -9.82 -1.45
C SER A 22 -15.81 -9.10 -0.12
N ALA A 23 -14.91 -9.63 0.71
CA ALA A 23 -14.54 -9.04 2.00
C ALA A 23 -13.87 -7.66 1.86
N VAL A 24 -13.28 -7.37 0.70
CA VAL A 24 -12.56 -6.11 0.42
C VAL A 24 -13.31 -5.20 -0.56
N ALA A 25 -14.56 -5.54 -0.93
CA ALA A 25 -15.32 -4.75 -1.90
C ALA A 25 -15.62 -3.35 -1.34
N GLY A 26 -15.19 -2.32 -2.05
CA GLY A 26 -15.36 -0.92 -1.66
C GLY A 26 -14.57 -0.45 -0.44
N GLN A 27 -13.67 -1.28 0.09
CA GLN A 27 -12.93 -1.03 1.32
C GLN A 27 -11.53 -1.66 1.32
N ALA A 28 -10.88 -1.77 0.16
CA ALA A 28 -9.53 -2.32 0.11
C ALA A 28 -8.49 -1.32 0.63
N ASP A 29 -7.71 -1.74 1.63
CA ASP A 29 -6.56 -0.98 2.14
C ASP A 29 -5.30 -1.18 1.27
N ILE A 30 -5.15 -2.35 0.64
CA ILE A 30 -3.97 -2.74 -0.13
C ILE A 30 -4.39 -3.14 -1.54
N LEU A 31 -3.75 -2.52 -2.54
CA LEU A 31 -3.92 -2.85 -3.95
C LEU A 31 -2.67 -3.57 -4.46
N VAL A 32 -2.84 -4.86 -4.81
CA VAL A 32 -1.79 -5.63 -5.48
C VAL A 32 -1.95 -5.48 -6.98
N VAL A 33 -0.94 -4.92 -7.63
CA VAL A 33 -0.92 -4.68 -9.08
C VAL A 33 -0.28 -5.86 -9.84
N PRO A 34 -0.66 -6.10 -11.10
CA PRO A 34 -0.16 -7.24 -11.87
C PRO A 34 1.31 -7.11 -12.30
N ASN A 35 1.83 -5.88 -12.39
CA ASN A 35 3.21 -5.59 -12.79
C ASN A 35 3.63 -4.18 -12.36
N LEU A 36 4.93 -3.89 -12.52
CA LEU A 36 5.55 -2.62 -12.12
C LEU A 36 4.98 -1.44 -12.90
N GLU A 37 4.72 -1.61 -14.20
CA GLU A 37 4.20 -0.56 -15.07
C GLU A 37 2.82 -0.10 -14.59
N THR A 38 1.93 -1.04 -14.26
CA THR A 38 0.59 -0.73 -13.73
C THR A 38 0.69 -0.02 -12.39
N GLY A 39 1.57 -0.46 -11.50
CA GLY A 39 1.80 0.19 -10.20
C GLY A 39 2.30 1.61 -10.33
N ASN A 40 3.28 1.84 -11.21
CA ASN A 40 3.86 3.17 -11.44
C ASN A 40 2.83 4.13 -12.06
N ILE A 41 2.04 3.66 -13.02
CA ILE A 41 0.95 4.46 -13.61
C ILE A 41 -0.06 4.83 -12.53
N LEU A 42 -0.51 3.86 -11.72
CA LEU A 42 -1.48 4.11 -10.65
C LEU A 42 -0.95 5.13 -9.62
N ALA A 43 0.28 4.94 -9.13
CA ALA A 43 0.89 5.85 -8.16
C ALA A 43 1.01 7.28 -8.70
N LYS A 44 1.47 7.44 -9.95
CA LYS A 44 1.59 8.75 -10.59
C LYS A 44 0.23 9.39 -10.85
N GLN A 45 -0.78 8.62 -11.25
CA GLN A 45 -2.13 9.16 -11.41
C GLN A 45 -2.66 9.72 -10.09
N LEU A 46 -2.46 9.03 -8.97
CA LEU A 46 -2.86 9.54 -7.65
C LEU A 46 -2.08 10.82 -7.29
N GLU A 47 -0.77 10.85 -7.54
CA GLU A 47 0.06 12.03 -7.25
C GLU A 47 -0.35 13.26 -8.07
N TYR A 48 -0.50 13.12 -9.39
CA TYR A 48 -0.74 14.25 -10.29
C TYR A 48 -2.21 14.64 -10.45
N LEU A 49 -3.14 13.68 -10.35
CA LEU A 49 -4.57 13.94 -10.60
C LEU A 49 -5.40 14.03 -9.32
N ALA A 50 -4.98 13.35 -8.25
CA ALA A 50 -5.66 13.36 -6.96
C ALA A 50 -4.88 14.13 -5.89
N GLU A 51 -3.77 14.78 -6.27
CA GLU A 51 -2.86 15.52 -5.37
C GLU A 51 -2.41 14.67 -4.16
N ALA A 52 -2.32 13.35 -4.35
CA ALA A 52 -1.96 12.43 -3.29
C ALA A 52 -0.48 12.57 -2.96
N ARG A 53 -0.18 12.73 -1.67
CA ARG A 53 1.19 12.69 -1.16
C ARG A 53 1.59 11.25 -0.86
N ASN A 54 2.63 10.75 -1.52
CA ASN A 54 3.12 9.39 -1.34
C ASN A 54 4.44 9.36 -0.55
N ALA A 55 4.59 8.34 0.29
CA ALA A 55 5.84 7.98 0.97
C ALA A 55 5.97 6.46 0.86
N GLY A 56 7.19 5.96 0.77
CA GLY A 56 7.42 4.58 0.34
C GLY A 56 8.64 3.92 0.96
N LEU A 57 8.57 2.60 1.02
CA LEU A 57 9.60 1.73 1.56
C LEU A 57 9.74 0.51 0.66
N VAL A 58 10.98 0.14 0.37
CA VAL A 58 11.31 -1.14 -0.29
C VAL A 58 11.57 -2.18 0.80
N LEU A 59 10.80 -3.25 0.74
CA LEU A 59 10.81 -4.38 1.68
C LEU A 59 11.35 -5.67 1.01
N GLY A 60 11.54 -6.72 1.80
CA GLY A 60 12.02 -8.04 1.34
C GLY A 60 13.53 -8.25 1.45
N GLY A 61 14.29 -7.20 1.75
CA GLY A 61 15.70 -7.29 2.14
C GLY A 61 15.88 -7.56 3.65
N ARG A 62 17.14 -7.69 4.09
CA ARG A 62 17.48 -7.82 5.53
C ARG A 62 17.12 -6.58 6.34
N VAL A 63 17.09 -5.42 5.69
CA VAL A 63 16.73 -4.13 6.27
C VAL A 63 15.84 -3.38 5.28
N PRO A 64 14.88 -2.57 5.78
CA PRO A 64 14.05 -1.74 4.92
C PRO A 64 14.88 -0.63 4.26
N VAL A 65 14.58 -0.31 2.99
CA VAL A 65 15.23 0.78 2.24
C VAL A 65 14.21 1.87 1.91
N LEU A 66 14.51 3.11 2.27
CA LEU A 66 13.58 4.23 2.11
C LEU A 66 13.48 4.69 0.65
N MET A 67 12.28 5.06 0.21
CA MET A 67 12.14 5.90 -0.98
C MET A 67 12.33 7.36 -0.57
N SER A 68 13.38 7.98 -1.12
CA SER A 68 13.71 9.38 -0.87
C SER A 68 13.01 10.30 -1.87
N HIS A 69 12.46 11.40 -1.35
CA HIS A 69 11.86 12.44 -2.18
C HIS A 69 12.82 13.63 -2.24
N ILE A 70 13.40 13.87 -3.43
CA ILE A 70 14.44 14.90 -3.62
C ILE A 70 13.93 16.30 -3.23
N ASN A 71 12.63 16.55 -3.37
CA ASN A 71 12.03 17.87 -3.18
C ASN A 71 11.07 17.97 -1.97
N ASP A 72 10.98 16.94 -1.13
CA ASP A 72 10.06 16.96 0.01
C ASP A 72 10.63 16.21 1.24
N THR A 73 11.18 16.98 2.18
CA THR A 73 11.72 16.48 3.44
C THR A 73 10.65 15.88 4.36
N HIS A 74 9.40 16.36 4.27
CA HIS A 74 8.31 15.80 5.08
C HIS A 74 7.94 14.39 4.61
N LEU A 75 7.86 14.16 3.30
CA LEU A 75 7.62 12.81 2.75
C LEU A 75 8.72 11.84 3.14
N SER A 76 9.98 12.30 3.08
CA SER A 76 11.13 11.51 3.54
C SER A 76 11.03 11.16 5.04
N THR A 77 10.50 12.06 5.87
CA THR A 77 10.26 11.81 7.30
C THR A 77 9.16 10.77 7.53
N ILE A 78 8.10 10.79 6.72
CA ILE A 78 7.04 9.78 6.76
C ILE A 78 7.61 8.40 6.37
N SER A 79 8.45 8.32 5.32
CA SER A 79 9.15 7.10 4.96
C SER A 79 10.01 6.55 6.12
N CYS A 80 10.69 7.42 6.88
CA CYS A 80 11.43 7.02 8.10
C CYS A 80 10.50 6.43 9.17
N ALA A 81 9.37 7.07 9.43
CA ALA A 81 8.40 6.57 10.40
C ALA A 81 7.84 5.19 9.98
N LEU A 82 7.54 5.01 8.70
CA LEU A 82 7.13 3.72 8.13
C LEU A 82 8.20 2.63 8.32
N ALA A 83 9.48 2.98 8.11
CA ALA A 83 10.59 2.05 8.33
C ALA A 83 10.68 1.58 9.79
N LEU A 84 10.50 2.50 10.74
CA LEU A 84 10.51 2.17 12.18
C LEU A 84 9.34 1.26 12.55
N LEU A 85 8.13 1.59 12.10
CA LEU A 85 6.92 0.78 12.34
C LEU A 85 7.07 -0.63 11.74
N SER A 86 7.57 -0.73 10.51
CA SER A 86 7.81 -2.02 9.85
C SER A 86 8.84 -2.87 10.58
N ASN A 87 9.91 -2.25 11.08
CA ASN A 87 10.95 -2.95 11.85
C ASN A 87 10.45 -3.38 13.23
N ASP A 88 9.63 -2.57 13.90
CA ASP A 88 9.03 -2.93 15.19
C ASP A 88 8.07 -4.13 15.05
N TYR A 89 7.20 -4.09 14.03
CA TYR A 89 6.31 -5.22 13.69
C TYR A 89 7.10 -6.50 13.39
N SER A 90 8.17 -6.40 12.60
CA SER A 90 9.00 -7.57 12.25
C SER A 90 9.67 -8.21 13.47
N LYS A 91 9.97 -7.43 14.52
CA LYS A 91 10.56 -7.93 15.77
C LYS A 91 9.52 -8.58 16.68
N GLY A 92 8.27 -8.12 16.65
CA GLY A 92 7.15 -8.71 17.39
C GLY A 92 6.87 -10.15 16.97
N GLU A 93 6.83 -10.43 15.66
CA GLU A 93 6.63 -11.80 15.14
C GLU A 93 7.81 -12.74 15.45
N GLY A 94 9.03 -12.21 15.52
CA GLY A 94 10.21 -12.96 15.95
C GLY A 94 10.20 -13.37 17.43
N HIS A 95 9.34 -12.77 18.26
CA HIS A 95 9.21 -13.09 19.68
C HIS A 95 8.17 -14.20 19.93
N GLU A 96 7.05 -14.21 19.18
CA GLU A 96 6.03 -15.27 19.29
C GLU A 96 6.49 -16.59 18.66
N SER A 97 7.29 -16.54 17.59
CA SER A 97 7.78 -17.78 16.94
C SER A 97 8.84 -18.55 17.76
N LYS A 98 9.32 -18.02 18.89
CA LYS A 98 10.21 -18.73 19.83
C LYS A 98 9.48 -19.45 20.97
N LEU A 99 8.15 -19.31 21.05
CA LEU A 99 7.32 -19.87 22.12
C LEU A 99 6.40 -21.01 21.66
N VAL A 100 6.48 -21.44 20.40
CA VAL A 100 5.74 -22.60 19.85
C VAL A 100 6.72 -23.64 19.32
#